data_AF-A0A5B7V9T9-F1
#
_entry.id   AF-A0A5B7V9T9-F1
#
_cell.length_a   1.000
_cell.length_b   1.000
_cell.length_c   1.000
_cell.angle_alpha   90.00
_cell.angle_beta   90.00
_cell.angle_gamma   90.00
#
_symmetry.space_group_name_H-M   'P 1'
#
loop_
_entity.id
_entity.type
_entity.pdbx_description
1 polymer ?
#
loop_
_entity_poly.entity_id
_entity_poly.type
_entity_poly.pdbx_seq_one_letter_code
_entity_poly.pdbx_strand_id
1 'polypeptide(L)'
;MRAWGARLLRADATGAGRERFPQVFGRRPPRLVAPAFSRVRIQAAIARRAPGGGAHRAVVHLVWAGTDRGGTTLDARVTDLYFQQPKGTDRWTALPLPP
;
A
#
# COMPACT_ATOMS: atom_id res chain seq x y z
N MET A 1 -10.33 13.34 2.90
CA MET A 1 -9.58 12.89 1.70
C MET A 1 -8.53 11.85 2.16
N ARG A 2 -8.58 10.56 1.76
CA ARG A 2 -7.59 9.58 2.26
C ARG A 2 -6.18 9.89 1.71
N ALA A 3 -5.14 9.81 2.54
CA ALA A 3 -3.74 9.94 2.13
C ALA A 3 -3.36 8.88 1.08
N TRP A 4 -2.35 9.17 0.24
CA TRP A 4 -2.01 8.34 -0.92
C TRP A 4 -1.64 6.89 -0.52
N GLY A 5 -0.86 6.71 0.54
CA GLY A 5 -0.48 5.38 1.04
C GLY A 5 -1.68 4.51 1.45
N ALA A 6 -2.70 5.10 2.08
CA ALA A 6 -3.92 4.37 2.44
C ALA A 6 -4.72 3.90 1.22
N ARG A 7 -4.61 4.59 0.08
CA ARG A 7 -5.24 4.15 -1.17
C ARG A 7 -4.43 3.02 -1.81
N LEU A 8 -3.09 3.07 -1.74
CA LEU A 8 -2.22 2.01 -2.24
C LEU A 8 -2.44 0.70 -1.46
N LEU A 9 -2.45 0.77 -0.13
CA LEU A 9 -2.77 -0.40 0.71
C LEU A 9 -4.15 -0.99 0.41
N ARG A 10 -5.17 -0.13 0.23
CA ARG A 10 -6.51 -0.59 -0.17
C ARG A 10 -6.48 -1.29 -1.53
N ALA A 11 -5.79 -0.72 -2.52
CA ALA A 11 -5.69 -1.31 -3.85
C ALA A 11 -4.94 -2.65 -3.83
N ASP A 12 -3.92 -2.79 -2.99
CA ASP A 12 -3.19 -4.03 -2.79
C ASP A 12 -4.09 -5.10 -2.15
N ALA A 13 -4.63 -4.81 -0.95
CA ALA A 13 -5.41 -5.76 -0.15
C ALA A 13 -6.77 -6.10 -0.78
N THR A 14 -7.45 -5.13 -1.39
CA THR A 14 -8.82 -5.34 -1.89
C THR A 14 -8.89 -5.48 -3.41
N GLY A 15 -7.88 -5.07 -4.16
CA GLY A 15 -7.97 -4.95 -5.62
C GLY A 15 -8.72 -3.72 -6.12
N ALA A 16 -9.47 -3.01 -5.27
CA ALA A 16 -10.21 -1.81 -5.66
C ALA A 16 -9.29 -0.59 -5.76
N GLY A 17 -9.29 0.11 -6.90
CA GLY A 17 -8.46 1.30 -7.11
C GLY A 17 -7.09 1.00 -7.73
N ARG A 18 -6.81 -0.25 -8.15
CA ARG A 18 -5.55 -0.66 -8.79
C ARG A 18 -5.29 0.09 -10.10
N GLU A 19 -6.34 0.54 -10.79
CA GLU A 19 -6.26 1.36 -12.01
C GLU A 19 -5.56 2.70 -11.80
N ARG A 20 -5.49 3.19 -10.55
CA ARG A 20 -4.76 4.40 -10.18
C ARG A 20 -3.26 4.18 -9.94
N PHE A 21 -2.83 2.91 -9.96
CA PHE A 21 -1.45 2.48 -9.76
C PHE A 21 -1.02 1.46 -10.84
N PRO A 22 -1.17 1.79 -12.15
CA PRO A 22 -0.88 0.86 -13.23
C PRO A 22 0.58 0.36 -13.24
N GLN A 23 1.49 1.16 -12.70
CA GLN A 23 2.90 0.80 -12.54
C GLN A 23 3.14 -0.29 -11.48
N VAL A 24 2.18 -0.55 -10.58
CA VAL A 24 2.28 -1.60 -9.53
C VAL A 24 1.53 -2.86 -9.94
N PHE A 25 0.30 -2.69 -10.44
CA PHE A 25 -0.62 -3.80 -10.67
C PHE A 25 -0.81 -4.17 -12.15
N GLY A 26 -0.11 -3.47 -13.06
CA GLY A 26 -0.25 -3.62 -14.51
C GLY A 26 -1.48 -2.92 -15.09
N ARG A 27 -1.48 -2.69 -16.42
CA ARG A 27 -2.54 -1.96 -17.16
C ARG A 27 -3.75 -2.82 -17.56
N ARG A 28 -3.89 -4.03 -17.01
CA ARG A 28 -4.97 -4.94 -17.43
C ARG A 28 -6.33 -4.31 -17.06
N PRO A 29 -7.34 -4.33 -17.95
CA PRO A 29 -8.64 -3.76 -17.65
C PRO A 29 -9.20 -4.42 -16.38
N PRO A 30 -9.87 -3.65 -15.49
CA PRO A 30 -10.45 -4.20 -14.29
C PRO A 30 -11.54 -5.19 -14.68
N ARG A 31 -11.22 -6.49 -14.69
CA ARG A 31 -12.27 -7.47 -14.44
C ARG A 31 -12.85 -7.12 -13.08
N LEU A 32 -14.17 -7.23 -12.92
CA LEU A 32 -14.80 -7.18 -11.60
C LEU A 32 -14.22 -8.32 -10.75
N VAL A 33 -13.07 -8.08 -10.14
CA VAL A 33 -12.43 -9.00 -9.22
C VAL A 33 -13.08 -8.72 -7.88
N ALA A 34 -13.84 -9.69 -7.36
CA ALA A 34 -14.31 -9.64 -5.98
C ALA A 34 -13.12 -9.29 -5.06
N PRO A 35 -13.30 -8.44 -4.04
CA PRO A 35 -12.19 -7.98 -3.23
C PRO A 35 -11.34 -9.14 -2.73
N ALA A 36 -10.02 -9.09 -2.89
CA ALA A 36 -9.16 -10.18 -2.41
C ALA A 36 -9.28 -10.35 -0.90
N PHE A 37 -9.32 -9.23 -0.18
CA PHE A 37 -9.60 -9.14 1.24
C PHE A 37 -10.65 -8.07 1.53
N SER A 38 -11.41 -8.29 2.60
CA SER A 38 -12.33 -7.37 3.24
C SER A 38 -11.98 -7.23 4.72
N ARG A 39 -12.65 -6.32 5.46
CA ARG A 39 -12.42 -6.11 6.91
C ARG A 39 -10.94 -5.89 7.30
N VAL A 40 -10.22 -5.14 6.47
CA VAL A 40 -8.77 -4.91 6.64
C VAL A 40 -8.49 -4.06 7.88
N ARG A 41 -7.60 -4.54 8.76
CA ARG A 41 -7.10 -3.83 9.95
C ARG A 41 -5.57 -3.81 9.96
N ILE A 42 -4.98 -2.65 10.20
CA ILE A 42 -3.54 -2.52 10.46
C ILE A 42 -3.26 -2.92 11.91
N GLN A 43 -2.29 -3.82 12.10
CA GLN A 43 -1.85 -4.32 13.40
C GLN A 43 -0.59 -3.61 13.86
N ALA A 44 0.36 -3.37 12.96
CA ALA A 44 1.59 -2.64 13.25
C ALA A 44 2.09 -1.88 12.00
N ALA A 45 2.89 -0.84 12.25
CA ALA A 45 3.55 -0.06 11.20
C ALA A 45 4.94 0.39 11.70
N ILE A 46 5.96 0.23 10.87
CA ILE A 46 7.31 0.73 11.14
C ILE A 46 7.79 1.51 9.94
N ALA A 47 8.07 2.81 10.13
CA ALA A 47 8.68 3.66 9.11
C ALA A 47 10.20 3.73 9.32
N ARG A 48 10.97 3.58 8.24
CA ARG A 48 12.43 3.70 8.22
C ARG A 48 12.88 4.50 7.00
N ARG A 49 14.10 5.03 7.02
CA ARG A 49 14.72 5.58 5.80
C ARG A 49 14.90 4.47 4.77
N ALA A 50 14.57 4.75 3.51
CA ALA A 50 14.74 3.79 2.44
C ALA A 50 16.24 3.61 2.09
N PRO A 51 16.70 2.39 1.80
CA PRO A 51 18.07 2.14 1.33
C PRO A 51 18.37 2.97 0.08
N GLY A 52 19.58 3.56 0.00
CA GLY A 52 20.02 4.37 -1.15
C GLY A 52 19.24 5.67 -1.40
N GLY A 53 18.24 6.00 -0.56
CA GLY A 53 17.23 7.02 -0.88
C GLY A 53 17.42 8.42 -0.28
N GLY A 54 18.50 8.65 0.47
CA GLY A 54 18.72 9.91 1.18
C GLY A 54 17.64 10.22 2.24
N ALA A 55 17.71 11.40 2.85
CA ALA A 55 16.83 11.80 3.96
C ALA A 55 15.34 11.94 3.58
N HIS A 56 15.01 11.89 2.28
CA HIS A 56 13.70 12.21 1.72
C HIS A 56 12.97 11.00 1.15
N ARG A 57 13.47 9.78 1.42
CA ARG A 57 12.79 8.54 1.08
C ARG A 57 12.61 7.66 2.30
N ALA A 58 11.43 7.08 2.42
CA ALA A 58 11.08 6.19 3.51
C ALA A 58 10.47 4.90 2.98
N VAL A 59 10.68 3.81 3.72
CA VAL A 59 9.94 2.56 3.58
C VAL A 59 9.10 2.37 4.84
N VAL A 60 7.84 2.00 4.66
CA VAL A 60 6.91 1.68 5.74
C VAL A 60 6.55 0.21 5.63
N HIS A 61 6.99 -0.57 6.61
CA HIS A 61 6.62 -1.97 6.76
C HIS A 61 5.30 -2.03 7.54
N LEU A 62 4.25 -2.56 6.93
CA LEU A 62 2.93 -2.71 7.53
C LEU A 62 2.64 -4.17 7.84
N VAL A 63 2.11 -4.43 9.03
CA VAL A 63 1.48 -5.71 9.39
C VAL A 63 -0.03 -5.50 9.44
N TRP A 64 -0.80 -6.32 8.75
CA TRP A 64 -2.24 -6.20 8.67
C TRP A 64 -2.96 -7.56 8.64
N ALA A 65 -4.24 -7.53 8.96
CA ALA A 65 -5.16 -8.66 8.91
C ALA A 65 -6.38 -8.33 8.04
N GLY A 66 -7.03 -9.35 7.48
CA GLY A 66 -8.25 -9.21 6.69
C GLY A 66 -8.97 -10.54 6.46
N THR A 67 -10.22 -10.45 6.01
CA THR A 67 -11.05 -11.61 5.66
C THR A 67 -10.99 -11.84 4.16
N ASP A 68 -10.54 -13.01 3.73
CA ASP A 68 -10.48 -13.37 2.32
C ASP A 68 -11.88 -13.61 1.72
N ARG A 69 -11.93 -13.97 0.43
CA ARG A 69 -13.19 -14.25 -0.28
C ARG A 69 -13.95 -15.47 0.24
N GLY A 70 -13.25 -16.42 0.87
CA GLY A 70 -13.86 -17.61 1.47
C GLY A 70 -14.42 -17.36 2.87
N GLY A 71 -14.28 -16.14 3.41
CA GLY A 71 -14.67 -15.82 4.78
C GLY A 71 -13.60 -16.14 5.81
N THR A 72 -12.42 -16.60 5.38
CA THR A 72 -11.31 -16.92 6.29
C THR A 72 -10.63 -15.64 6.73
N THR A 73 -10.49 -15.46 8.05
CA THR A 73 -9.70 -14.34 8.58
C THR A 73 -8.23 -14.73 8.62
N LEU A 74 -7.41 -13.93 7.95
CA LEU A 74 -5.96 -14.10 7.86
C LEU A 74 -5.29 -12.90 8.51
N ASP A 75 -4.32 -13.16 9.38
CA ASP A 75 -3.50 -12.16 10.07
C ASP A 75 -2.03 -12.21 9.60
N ALA A 76 -1.20 -11.36 10.22
CA ALA A 76 0.24 -11.29 10.00
C ALA A 76 0.66 -11.09 8.53
N ARG A 77 -0.20 -10.46 7.71
CA ARG A 77 0.15 -10.08 6.34
C ARG A 77 1.09 -8.89 6.37
N VAL A 78 2.14 -8.93 5.55
CA VAL A 78 3.14 -7.87 5.47
C VAL A 78 3.07 -7.18 4.11
N THR A 79 3.06 -5.85 4.12
CA THR A 79 3.15 -5.02 2.91
C THR A 79 4.17 -3.91 3.14
N ASP A 80 5.09 -3.75 2.20
CA ASP A 80 6.03 -2.63 2.17
C ASP A 80 5.48 -1.50 1.29
N LEU A 81 5.44 -0.29 1.84
CA LEU A 81 5.04 0.91 1.11
C LEU A 81 6.22 1.90 1.10
N TYR A 82 6.62 2.32 -0.10
CA TYR A 82 7.67 3.32 -0.25
C TYR A 82 7.06 4.72 -0.30
N PHE A 83 7.77 5.71 0.22
CA PHE A 83 7.36 7.10 0.22
C PHE A 83 8.52 8.01 -0.15
N GLN A 84 8.19 9.14 -0.75
CA GLN A 84 9.11 10.26 -0.97
C GLN A 84 8.53 11.54 -0.40
N GLN A 85 9.42 12.40 0.08
CA GLN A 85 9.13 13.76 0.52
C GLN A 85 9.85 14.73 -0.42
N PRO A 86 9.13 15.52 -1.23
CA PRO A 86 9.77 16.60 -1.97
C PRO A 86 10.54 17.54 -1.03
N LYS A 87 11.74 17.97 -1.42
CA LYS A 87 12.57 18.88 -0.62
C LYS A 87 11.77 20.14 -0.27
N GLY A 88 11.86 20.57 0.99
CA GLY A 88 11.19 21.78 1.48
C GLY A 88 9.69 21.61 1.76
N THR A 89 9.15 20.38 1.69
CA THR A 89 7.75 20.09 2.04
C THR A 89 7.69 19.16 3.26
N ASP A 90 6.63 19.21 4.03
CA ASP A 90 6.32 18.27 5.12
C ASP A 90 5.49 17.05 4.65
N ARG A 91 5.15 17.01 3.35
CA ARG A 91 4.22 16.04 2.78
C ARG A 91 4.93 14.83 2.19
N TRP A 92 4.64 13.66 2.76
CA TRP A 92 5.03 12.37 2.19
C TRP A 92 4.03 11.87 1.14
N THR A 93 4.56 11.43 0.01
CA THR A 93 3.79 10.85 -1.10
C THR A 93 4.19 9.40 -1.28
N ALA A 94 3.20 8.50 -1.31
CA ALA A 94 3.47 7.09 -1.56
C ALA A 94 4.03 6.90 -2.97
N LEU A 95 5.16 6.22 -3.05
CA LEU A 95 5.73 5.71 -4.26
C LEU A 95 5.05 4.39 -4.61
N PRO A 96 4.73 4.18 -5.88
CA PRO A 96 4.08 2.96 -6.31
C PRO A 96 5.02 1.76 -6.36
N LEU A 97 6.28 1.98 -6.73
CA LEU A 97 7.31 0.94 -6.79
C LEU A 97 8.45 1.28 -5.82
N PRO A 98 9.27 0.28 -5.45
CA PRO A 98 10.54 0.56 -4.79
C PRO A 98 11.35 1.58 -5.61
N PRO A 99 12.12 2.45 -4.94
CA PRO A 99 12.99 3.42 -5.60
C PRO A 99 14.10 2.81 -6.45
#